data_AF-A0A7V9Q6Z4-F1
#
_entry.id   AF-A0A7V9Q6Z4-F1
#
_cell.length_a   1.000
_cell.length_b   1.000
_cell.length_c   1.000
_cell.angle_alpha   90.00
_cell.angle_beta   90.00
_cell.angle_gamma   90.00
#
_symmetry.space_group_name_H-M   'P 1'
#
loop_
_entity.id
_entity.type
_entity.pdbx_description
1 polymer ?
#
loop_
_entity_poly.entity_id
_entity_poly.type
_entity_poly.pdbx_seq_one_letter_code
_entity_poly.pdbx_strand_id
1 'polypeptide(L)'
;YRAAAEALVLYSTQIVPRAEANLSTVRTAYNLGEFSVFDIVNEQRRLIESETGLNDALRDYYAALAELERALGTTLPQSAFAPPTVSVLPDSSAPRHNFGNLLPQRLTTSPTAPRSNATERLSLTQPNQNQRER
;
A
#
# COMPACT_ATOMS: atom_id res chain seq x y z
N TYR A 1 -12.73 -23.96 19.61
CA TYR A 1 -11.52 -24.47 18.93
C TYR A 1 -11.37 -23.93 17.50
N ARG A 2 -12.24 -24.30 16.54
CA ARG A 2 -12.11 -23.93 15.11
C ARG A 2 -11.83 -22.45 14.84
N ALA A 3 -12.64 -21.54 15.40
CA ALA A 3 -12.45 -20.10 15.20
C ALA A 3 -11.08 -19.59 15.67
N ALA A 4 -10.58 -20.11 16.81
CA ALA A 4 -9.25 -19.75 17.31
C ALA A 4 -8.12 -20.30 16.43
N ALA A 5 -8.31 -21.50 15.85
CA ALA A 5 -7.38 -22.07 14.88
C ALA A 5 -7.33 -21.24 13.57
N GLU A 6 -8.50 -20.82 13.07
CA GLU A 6 -8.59 -19.96 11.88
C GLU A 6 -7.93 -18.60 12.12
N ALA A 7 -8.15 -17.98 13.29
CA ALA A 7 -7.49 -16.74 13.67
C ALA A 7 -5.97 -16.89 13.72
N LEU A 8 -5.46 -17.96 14.33
CA LEU A 8 -4.02 -18.22 14.39
C LEU A 8 -3.40 -18.36 12.99
N VAL A 9 -4.06 -19.07 12.08
CA VAL A 9 -3.62 -19.20 10.69
C VAL A 9 -3.63 -17.83 10.00
N LEU A 10 -4.70 -17.05 10.15
CA LEU A 10 -4.79 -15.72 9.54
C LEU A 10 -3.67 -14.79 10.00
N TYR A 11 -3.39 -14.73 11.31
CA TYR A 11 -2.34 -13.89 11.86
C TYR A 11 -0.95 -14.31 11.38
N SER A 12 -0.65 -15.61 11.42
CA SER A 12 0.66 -16.15 11.07
C SER A 12 0.96 -16.12 9.57
N THR A 13 -0.05 -16.29 8.71
CA THR A 13 0.15 -16.41 7.26
C THR A 13 -0.06 -15.11 6.50
N GLN A 14 -0.82 -14.16 7.04
CA GLN A 14 -1.20 -12.96 6.30
C GLN A 14 -0.92 -11.67 7.07
N ILE A 15 -1.41 -11.54 8.31
CA ILE A 15 -1.38 -10.24 9.00
C ILE A 15 0.04 -9.84 9.36
N VAL A 16 0.80 -10.70 10.05
CA VAL A 16 2.18 -10.39 10.44
C VAL A 16 3.08 -10.23 9.22
N PRO A 17 3.11 -11.16 8.24
CA PRO A 17 3.93 -10.99 7.03
C PRO A 17 3.62 -9.70 6.25
N ARG A 18 2.35 -9.28 6.19
CA ARG A 18 1.97 -8.03 5.53
C ARG A 18 2.48 -6.81 6.30
N ALA A 19 2.38 -6.82 7.63
CA ALA A 19 2.90 -5.73 8.45
C ALA A 19 4.43 -5.60 8.32
N GLU A 20 5.16 -6.71 8.26
CA GLU A 20 6.60 -6.74 8.00
C GLU A 20 6.94 -6.15 6.62
N ALA A 21 6.20 -6.55 5.58
CA ALA A 21 6.39 -6.04 4.22
C ALA A 21 6.12 -4.52 4.13
N ASN A 22 5.08 -4.03 4.80
CA ASN A 22 4.78 -2.60 4.87
C ASN A 22 5.90 -1.82 5.55
N LEU A 23 6.39 -2.29 6.71
CA LEU A 23 7.52 -1.67 7.41
C LEU A 23 8.79 -1.66 6.55
N SER A 24 9.08 -2.75 5.83
CA SER A 24 10.20 -2.82 4.89
C SER A 24 10.06 -1.79 3.75
N THR A 25 8.84 -1.61 3.23
CA THR A 25 8.54 -0.62 2.20
C THR A 25 8.78 0.80 2.70
N VAL A 26 8.25 1.13 3.89
CA VAL A 26 8.42 2.45 4.50
C VAL A 26 9.88 2.78 4.81
N ARG A 27 10.66 1.79 5.30
CA ARG A 27 12.11 1.96 5.50
C ARG A 27 12.85 2.26 4.20
N THR A 28 12.49 1.60 3.11
CA THR A 28 13.08 1.87 1.79
C THR A 28 12.75 3.28 1.32
N ALA A 29 11.49 3.70 1.41
CA ALA A 29 11.04 5.04 1.02
C ALA A 29 11.67 6.17 1.87
N TYR A 30 11.88 5.94 3.17
CA TYR A 30 12.61 6.86 4.04
C TYR A 30 14.04 7.10 3.56
N ASN A 31 14.76 6.04 3.15
CA ASN A 31 16.13 6.16 2.63
C ASN A 31 16.18 6.94 1.30
N LEU A 32 15.07 6.97 0.56
CA LEU A 32 14.91 7.76 -0.67
C LEU A 32 14.45 9.20 -0.39
N GLY A 33 14.16 9.55 0.87
CA GLY A 33 13.64 10.86 1.27
C GLY A 33 12.15 11.06 0.96
N GLU A 34 11.43 10.01 0.57
CA GLU A 34 10.00 10.08 0.23
C GLU A 34 9.13 10.08 1.48
N PHE A 35 9.53 9.39 2.54
CA PHE A 35 8.83 9.32 3.83
C PHE A 35 9.67 9.85 5.00
N SER A 36 8.99 10.19 6.09
CA SER A 36 9.61 10.70 7.32
C SER A 36 9.96 9.57 8.30
N VAL A 37 10.80 9.87 9.30
CA VAL A 37 11.10 8.93 10.38
C VAL A 37 9.85 8.58 11.22
N PHE A 38 8.87 9.48 11.30
CA PHE A 38 7.61 9.22 12.01
C PHE A 38 6.78 8.16 11.31
N ASP A 39 6.86 8.07 9.98
CA ASP A 39 6.18 7.02 9.21
C ASP A 39 6.78 5.64 9.54
N ILE A 40 8.10 5.54 9.73
CA ILE A 40 8.74 4.30 10.21
C ILE A 40 8.20 3.91 11.59
N VAL A 41 8.15 4.86 12.53
CA VAL A 41 7.67 4.57 13.90
C VAL A 41 6.21 4.14 13.90
N ASN A 42 5.38 4.76 13.06
CA ASN A 42 3.99 4.38 12.89
C ASN A 42 3.86 2.94 12.35
N GLU A 43 4.63 2.57 11.34
CA GLU A 43 4.61 1.20 10.81
C GLU A 43 5.22 0.17 11.77
N GLN A 44 6.24 0.54 12.55
CA GLN A 44 6.75 -0.31 13.63
C GLN A 44 5.69 -0.59 14.68
N ARG A 45 4.91 0.42 15.07
CA ARG A 45 3.78 0.25 15.99
C ARG A 45 2.74 -0.71 15.42
N ARG A 46 2.38 -0.57 14.14
CA ARG A 46 1.42 -1.48 13.48
C ARG A 46 1.92 -2.93 13.44
N LEU A 47 3.22 -3.14 13.22
CA LEU A 47 3.82 -4.46 13.29
C LEU A 47 3.70 -5.05 14.71
N ILE A 48 4.05 -4.28 15.74
CA ILE A 48 3.92 -4.71 17.14
C ILE A 48 2.46 -5.05 17.49
N GLU A 49 1.50 -4.26 17.03
CA GLU A 49 0.06 -4.54 17.21
C GLU A 49 -0.33 -5.88 16.53
N SER A 50 0.22 -6.15 15.34
CA SER A 50 -0.02 -7.40 14.60
C SER A 50 0.59 -8.62 15.31
N GLU A 51 1.83 -8.50 15.82
CA GLU A 51 2.50 -9.53 16.61
C GLU A 51 1.77 -9.78 17.94
N THR A 52 1.26 -8.72 18.58
CA THR A 52 0.45 -8.85 19.79
C THR A 52 -0.82 -9.65 19.50
N GLY A 53 -1.51 -9.34 18.40
CA GLY A 53 -2.68 -10.12 17.97
C GLY A 53 -2.37 -11.59 17.63
N LEU A 54 -1.18 -11.89 17.08
CA LEU A 54 -0.73 -13.27 16.89
C LEU A 54 -0.56 -13.99 18.23
N ASN A 55 0.02 -13.33 19.24
CA ASN A 55 0.18 -13.90 20.57
C ASN A 55 -1.17 -14.16 21.25
N ASP A 56 -2.14 -13.26 21.09
CA ASP A 56 -3.51 -13.47 21.58
C ASP A 56 -4.16 -14.66 20.88
N ALA A 57 -4.03 -14.77 19.55
CA ALA A 57 -4.56 -15.90 18.79
C ALA A 57 -3.94 -17.25 19.21
N LEU A 58 -2.63 -17.26 19.51
CA LEU A 58 -1.95 -18.43 20.07
C LEU A 58 -2.55 -18.83 21.43
N ARG A 59 -2.70 -17.86 22.34
CA ARG A 59 -3.26 -18.11 23.67
C ARG A 59 -4.67 -18.68 23.57
N ASP A 60 -5.52 -18.06 22.76
CA ASP A 60 -6.92 -18.45 22.60
C ASP A 60 -7.04 -19.82 21.91
N TYR A 61 -6.15 -20.15 20.98
CA TYR A 61 -6.06 -21.47 20.36
C TYR A 61 -5.77 -22.55 21.41
N TYR A 62 -4.74 -22.37 22.25
CA TYR A 62 -4.39 -23.34 23.28
C TYR A 62 -5.47 -23.48 24.35
N ALA A 63 -6.10 -22.37 24.76
CA ALA A 63 -7.23 -22.42 25.68
C ALA A 63 -8.41 -23.22 25.10
N ALA A 64 -8.74 -22.97 23.83
CA ALA A 64 -9.84 -23.65 23.15
C ALA A 64 -9.54 -25.13 22.87
N LEU A 65 -8.27 -25.51 22.75
CA LEU A 65 -7.83 -26.90 22.61
C LEU A 65 -7.93 -27.66 23.93
N ALA A 66 -7.46 -27.06 25.03
CA ALA A 66 -7.61 -27.66 26.36
C ALA A 66 -9.09 -27.88 26.71
N GLU A 67 -9.98 -26.95 26.33
CA GLU A 67 -11.43 -27.14 26.48
C GLU A 67 -11.95 -28.34 25.69
N LEU A 68 -11.48 -28.49 24.45
CA LEU A 68 -11.86 -29.62 23.59
C LEU A 68 -11.40 -30.95 24.18
N GLU A 69 -10.17 -31.05 24.65
CA GLU A 69 -9.63 -32.25 25.29
C GLU A 69 -10.43 -32.62 26.55
N ARG A 70 -10.80 -31.63 27.37
CA ARG A 70 -11.66 -31.84 28.55
C ARG A 70 -13.04 -32.37 28.16
N ALA A 71 -13.65 -31.83 27.11
CA ALA A 71 -14.95 -32.28 26.62
C ALA A 71 -14.91 -33.70 26.05
N LEU A 72 -13.79 -34.09 25.41
CA LEU A 72 -13.59 -35.43 24.85
C LEU A 72 -13.11 -36.46 25.89
N GLY A 73 -12.61 -36.00 27.05
CA GLY A 73 -12.02 -36.86 28.08
C GLY A 73 -10.72 -37.53 27.64
N THR A 74 -10.05 -37.01 26.60
CA THR A 74 -8.81 -37.55 26.06
C THR A 74 -7.88 -36.43 25.62
N THR A 75 -6.58 -36.67 25.74
CA THR A 75 -5.54 -35.76 25.27
C THR A 75 -5.27 -36.02 23.80
N LEU A 76 -5.24 -34.96 23.00
CA LEU A 76 -4.96 -35.07 21.57
C LEU A 76 -3.45 -35.21 21.34
N PRO A 77 -3.02 -35.98 20.32
CA PRO A 77 -1.60 -36.13 20.01
C PRO A 77 -1.02 -34.82 19.48
N GLN A 78 0.27 -34.57 19.75
CA GLN A 78 0.99 -33.35 19.34
C GLN A 78 0.91 -33.03 17.84
N SER A 79 0.65 -34.03 16.99
CA SER A 79 0.43 -33.88 15.56
C SER A 79 -0.87 -33.15 15.20
N ALA A 80 -1.88 -33.16 16.09
CA ALA A 80 -3.11 -32.37 15.92
C ALA A 80 -2.90 -30.86 16.12
N PHE A 81 -1.73 -30.46 16.62
CA PHE A 81 -1.39 -29.07 16.97
C PHE A 81 -0.71 -28.32 15.83
N ALA A 82 -0.35 -28.99 14.74
CA ALA A 82 0.07 -28.31 13.52
C ALA A 82 -1.12 -27.48 13.03
N PRO A 83 -0.96 -26.16 12.80
CA PRO A 83 -2.06 -25.36 12.28
C PRO A 83 -2.61 -26.08 11.06
N PRO A 84 -3.94 -26.33 10.98
CA PRO A 84 -4.49 -26.89 9.78
C PRO A 84 -3.98 -26.03 8.64
N THR A 85 -3.46 -26.65 7.58
CA THR A 85 -3.23 -25.97 6.30
C THR A 85 -4.61 -25.58 5.77
N VAL A 86 -5.28 -24.62 6.42
CA VAL A 86 -6.41 -23.91 5.85
C VAL A 86 -5.76 -23.24 4.66
N SER A 87 -6.13 -23.71 3.47
CA SER A 87 -5.76 -23.07 2.21
C SER A 87 -6.42 -21.70 2.20
N VAL A 88 -5.88 -20.75 2.95
CA VAL A 88 -6.13 -19.35 2.69
C VAL A 88 -5.28 -19.07 1.47
N LEU A 89 -5.95 -18.88 0.32
CA LEU A 89 -5.30 -18.53 -0.93
C LEU A 89 -4.35 -17.37 -0.63
N PRO A 90 -3.04 -17.52 -0.89
CA PRO A 90 -2.12 -16.42 -0.67
C PRO A 90 -2.52 -15.34 -1.67
N ASP A 91 -3.10 -14.23 -1.20
CA ASP A 91 -3.16 -13.03 -2.00
C ASP A 91 -1.73 -12.47 -2.09
N SER A 92 -0.94 -13.09 -2.98
CA SER A 92 0.41 -12.65 -3.33
C SER A 92 0.37 -11.46 -4.30
N SER A 93 -0.78 -10.80 -4.48
CA SER A 93 -0.86 -9.55 -5.23
C SER A 93 -0.40 -8.35 -4.37
N ALA A 94 0.75 -8.48 -3.70
CA ALA A 94 1.54 -7.29 -3.46
C ALA A 94 1.88 -6.73 -4.86
N PRO A 95 1.47 -5.50 -5.20
CA PRO A 95 1.84 -4.95 -6.49
C PRO A 95 3.35 -4.80 -6.48
N ARG A 96 4.05 -5.69 -7.20
CA ARG A 96 5.44 -5.50 -7.58
C ARG A 96 5.46 -4.27 -8.49
N HIS A 97 5.53 -3.09 -7.89
CA HIS A 97 5.74 -1.87 -8.63
C HIS A 97 7.14 -1.95 -9.23
N ASN A 98 7.18 -2.36 -10.49
CA ASN A 98 8.35 -2.28 -11.32
C ASN A 98 8.59 -0.79 -11.62
N PHE A 99 9.32 -0.09 -10.75
CA PHE A 99 9.65 1.33 -10.89
C PHE A 99 10.69 1.61 -12.00
N GLY A 100 10.88 0.68 -12.94
CA GLY A 100 11.86 0.80 -14.03
C GLY A 100 11.46 1.72 -15.18
N ASN A 101 10.20 2.14 -15.30
CA ASN A 101 9.74 3.02 -16.39
C ASN A 101 8.84 4.16 -15.87
N LEU A 102 9.45 5.25 -15.42
CA LEU A 102 8.79 6.55 -15.34
C LEU A 102 9.66 7.58 -16.06
N LEU A 103 9.43 7.72 -17.37
CA LEU A 103 9.83 8.93 -18.10
C LEU A 103 9.18 10.14 -17.41
N PRO A 104 9.88 11.27 -17.24
CA PRO A 104 9.27 12.47 -16.70
C PRO A 104 8.22 12.98 -17.70
N GLN A 105 6.93 12.85 -17.35
CA GLN A 105 5.88 13.62 -18.00
C GLN A 105 6.06 15.08 -17.56
N ARG A 106 6.87 15.82 -18.31
CA ARG A 106 6.84 17.28 -18.26
C ARG A 106 5.39 17.69 -18.51
N LEU A 107 4.78 18.42 -17.58
CA LEU A 107 3.51 19.09 -17.82
C LEU A 107 3.68 19.93 -19.09
N THR A 108 3.11 19.49 -20.20
CA THR A 108 2.98 20.33 -21.38
C THR A 108 1.88 21.32 -21.04
N THR A 109 2.25 22.48 -20.49
CA THR A 109 1.35 23.63 -20.50
C THR A 109 1.09 23.96 -21.97
N SER A 110 -0.09 23.57 -22.46
CA SER A 110 -0.57 24.02 -23.76
C SER A 110 -0.60 25.54 -23.76
N PRO A 111 -0.01 26.23 -24.75
CA PRO A 111 -0.22 27.66 -24.90
C PRO A 111 -1.66 27.86 -25.41
N THR A 112 -2.56 28.24 -24.51
CA THR A 112 -3.88 28.76 -24.88
C THR A 112 -3.68 30.02 -25.72
N ALA A 113 -4.11 29.94 -26.97
CA ALA A 113 -4.11 31.05 -27.91
C ALA A 113 -4.93 32.25 -27.37
N PRO A 114 -4.53 33.50 -27.69
CA PRO A 114 -5.08 34.70 -27.09
C PRO A 114 -6.49 35.02 -27.60
N ARG A 115 -7.43 35.27 -26.67
CA ARG A 115 -8.73 35.88 -26.99
C ARG A 115 -8.52 37.37 -27.26
N SER A 116 -9.01 37.78 -28.43
CA SER A 116 -9.10 39.16 -28.89
C SER A 116 -9.80 40.06 -27.86
N ASN A 117 -9.09 41.08 -27.37
CA ASN A 117 -9.71 42.30 -26.87
C ASN A 117 -9.12 43.48 -27.64
N ALA A 118 -9.95 44.03 -28.52
CA ALA A 118 -9.75 45.32 -29.12
C ALA A 118 -9.87 46.40 -28.04
N THR A 119 -8.84 47.21 -27.85
CA THR A 119 -8.95 48.62 -27.44
C THR A 119 -7.69 49.32 -27.90
N GLU A 120 -7.91 50.44 -28.56
CA GLU A 120 -6.96 51.31 -29.26
C GLU A 120 -5.70 51.67 -28.46
N ARG A 121 -4.62 51.99 -29.17
CA ARG A 121 -3.97 53.33 -29.20
C ARG A 121 -2.49 53.19 -29.60
N LEU A 122 -2.19 53.42 -30.88
CA LEU A 122 -1.34 54.53 -31.36
C LEU A 122 -1.17 54.39 -32.87
N SER A 123 -1.84 55.28 -33.58
CA SER A 123 -1.61 55.61 -34.97
C SER A 123 -0.25 56.29 -35.10
N LEU A 124 0.68 55.77 -35.91
CA LEU A 124 1.61 56.61 -36.67
C LEU A 124 2.22 55.84 -37.86
N THR A 125 1.82 56.30 -39.05
CA THR A 125 2.60 56.34 -40.30
C THR A 125 2.69 55.08 -41.18
N GLN A 126 1.73 55.01 -42.10
CA GLN A 126 1.78 54.51 -43.50
C GLN A 126 2.98 55.06 -44.31
N PRO A 127 3.25 54.65 -45.58
CA PRO A 127 2.60 53.62 -46.42
C PRO A 127 3.59 52.71 -47.18
N ASN A 128 3.12 51.61 -47.77
CA ASN A 128 3.48 51.32 -49.17
C ASN A 128 2.52 50.29 -49.76
N GLN A 129 1.49 50.77 -50.45
CA GLN A 129 0.84 50.04 -51.54
C GLN A 129 0.18 51.02 -52.50
N ASN A 130 0.20 50.63 -53.77
CA ASN A 130 -0.58 51.13 -54.90
C ASN A 130 -0.01 52.44 -55.49
N GLN A 131 0.24 52.57 -56.79
CA GLN A 131 -0.50 52.02 -57.93
C GLN A 131 0.42 52.00 -59.16
N ARG A 132 0.14 51.04 -60.04
CA ARG A 132 0.61 51.03 -61.42
C ARG A 132 -0.09 52.15 -62.20
N GLU A 133 0.47 52.37 -63.40
CA GLU A 133 -0.16 52.93 -64.60
C GLU A 133 0.09 54.43 -64.88
N ARG A 134 0.99 54.62 -65.87
CA ARG A 134 0.99 55.57 -66.99
C ARG A 134 1.15 57.07 -66.73
#